data_AF-A0A7W8VLT5-F1
#
_entry.id   AF-A0A7W8VLT5-F1
#
_cell.length_a   1.000
_cell.length_b   1.000
_cell.length_c   1.000
_cell.angle_alpha   90.00
_cell.angle_beta   90.00
_cell.angle_gamma   90.00
#
_symmetry.space_group_name_H-M   'P 1'
#
loop_
_entity.id
_entity.type
_entity.pdbx_description
1 polymer ?
#
loop_
_entity_poly.entity_id
_entity_poly.type
_entity_poly.pdbx_seq_one_letter_code
_entity_poly.pdbx_strand_id
1 'polypeptide(L)'
;MSKEIKSLADELREAMRGSPENDIKPKAAERPPPQQKVKVKPLQTSKTQDHASLESLFTRIKAHKLGDEKLLIRLQPNTIKLLKQLKIDQSIDMNKFISFALHDFLKGNPALITYIKDSLNQFDL
;
A
#
# COMPACT_ATOMS: atom_id res chain seq x y z
N MET A 1 43.38 -20.07 15.71
CA MET A 1 42.35 -20.43 14.71
C MET A 1 41.52 -19.18 14.43
N SER A 2 41.81 -18.51 13.32
CA SER A 2 41.19 -17.23 12.94
C SER A 2 39.88 -17.51 12.20
N LYS A 3 38.75 -17.03 12.70
CA LYS A 3 37.47 -17.09 11.98
C LYS A 3 37.42 -15.94 10.98
N GLU A 4 37.52 -16.27 9.69
CA GLU A 4 37.32 -15.32 8.60
C GLU A 4 35.84 -14.92 8.52
N ILE A 5 35.54 -13.64 8.68
CA ILE A 5 34.20 -13.10 8.53
C ILE A 5 33.98 -12.87 7.03
N LYS A 6 33.17 -13.72 6.40
CA LYS A 6 32.73 -13.51 5.01
C LYS A 6 31.87 -12.26 4.93
N SER A 7 32.19 -11.36 4.01
CA SER A 7 31.46 -10.10 3.83
C SER A 7 30.17 -10.34 3.04
N LEU A 8 29.16 -9.50 3.27
CA LEU A 8 27.90 -9.49 2.51
C LEU A 8 28.15 -9.37 0.99
N ALA A 9 29.25 -8.71 0.61
CA ALA A 9 29.67 -8.61 -0.79
C ALA A 9 30.14 -9.94 -1.40
N ASP A 10 30.69 -10.84 -0.58
CA ASP A 10 31.13 -12.16 -1.02
C ASP A 10 29.95 -13.09 -1.23
N GLU A 11 28.91 -13.02 -0.37
CA GLU A 11 27.65 -13.74 -0.57
C GLU A 11 26.95 -13.33 -1.88
N LEU A 12 26.95 -12.04 -2.20
CA LEU A 12 26.36 -11.54 -3.45
C LEU A 12 27.10 -12.07 -4.69
N ARG A 13 28.43 -12.16 -4.63
CA ARG A 13 29.24 -12.72 -5.73
C ARG A 13 29.01 -14.23 -5.91
N GLU A 14 28.89 -14.99 -4.82
CA GLU A 14 28.60 -16.42 -4.90
C GLU A 14 27.19 -16.68 -5.46
N ALA A 15 26.19 -15.90 -5.05
CA ALA A 15 24.81 -16.02 -5.57
C ALA A 15 24.73 -15.76 -7.08
N MET A 16 25.51 -14.81 -7.60
CA MET A 16 25.54 -14.53 -9.04
C MET A 16 26.30 -15.57 -9.85
N ARG A 17 27.27 -16.28 -9.25
CA ARG A 17 28.05 -17.33 -9.93
C ARG A 17 27.28 -18.65 -10.07
N GLY A 18 26.16 -18.82 -9.34
CA GLY A 18 25.42 -20.08 -9.23
C GLY A 18 24.25 -20.31 -10.21
N SER A 19 24.05 -19.48 -11.24
CA SER A 19 23.00 -19.72 -12.23
C SER A 19 23.58 -20.24 -13.55
N PRO A 20 23.54 -21.56 -13.82
CA PRO A 20 23.68 -22.06 -15.17
C PRO A 20 22.41 -21.82 -15.98
N GLU A 21 22.65 -21.35 -17.19
CA GLU A 21 21.75 -21.10 -18.30
C GLU A 21 21.17 -22.42 -18.87
N ASN A 22 19.99 -22.32 -19.52
CA ASN A 22 19.30 -23.33 -20.37
C ASN A 22 18.54 -24.45 -19.61
N ASP A 23 17.27 -24.77 -19.90
CA ASP A 23 16.76 -25.25 -21.19
C ASP A 23 15.24 -25.07 -21.40
N ILE A 24 14.88 -24.97 -22.68
CA ILE A 24 13.54 -24.96 -23.27
C ILE A 24 13.02 -26.40 -23.43
N LYS A 25 11.78 -26.71 -23.01
CA LYS A 25 10.76 -27.42 -23.85
C LYS A 25 9.37 -27.58 -23.20
N PRO A 26 8.28 -27.52 -24.00
CA PRO A 26 6.90 -27.62 -23.54
C PRO A 26 6.41 -29.08 -23.50
N LYS A 27 5.62 -29.44 -22.48
CA LYS A 27 4.93 -30.74 -22.42
C LYS A 27 3.43 -30.52 -22.21
N ALA A 28 2.67 -30.97 -23.20
CA ALA A 28 1.22 -31.00 -23.23
C ALA A 28 0.67 -32.25 -22.50
N ALA A 29 -0.36 -32.04 -21.68
CA ALA A 29 -1.31 -33.00 -21.06
C ALA A 29 -1.88 -32.27 -19.82
N GLU A 30 -3.15 -32.18 -19.47
CA GLU A 30 -4.44 -32.71 -19.90
C GLU A 30 -5.51 -31.68 -19.46
N ARG A 31 -6.67 -31.64 -20.14
CA ARG A 31 -7.77 -30.70 -19.85
C ARG A 31 -8.59 -31.15 -18.63
N PRO A 32 -8.97 -30.22 -17.72
CA PRO A 32 -10.20 -30.31 -16.95
C PRO A 32 -11.33 -29.44 -17.55
N PRO A 33 -12.61 -29.70 -17.21
CA PRO A 33 -13.81 -29.22 -17.91
C PRO A 33 -14.05 -27.70 -17.84
N PRO A 34 -14.92 -27.12 -18.73
CA PRO A 34 -14.99 -25.69 -18.96
C PRO A 34 -15.57 -24.94 -17.76
N GLN A 35 -14.69 -24.32 -16.96
CA GLN A 35 -15.09 -23.28 -16.02
C GLN A 35 -15.52 -22.05 -16.83
N GLN A 36 -16.77 -21.64 -16.59
CA GLN A 36 -17.39 -20.46 -17.16
C GLN A 36 -16.43 -19.27 -17.04
N LYS A 37 -16.05 -18.71 -18.19
CA LYS A 37 -15.32 -17.44 -18.29
C LYS A 37 -16.22 -16.34 -17.75
N VAL A 38 -16.22 -16.11 -16.44
CA VAL A 38 -16.55 -14.79 -15.91
C VAL A 38 -15.47 -13.88 -16.51
N LYS A 39 -15.87 -13.07 -17.51
CA LYS A 39 -15.07 -11.94 -17.98
C LYS A 39 -14.88 -11.01 -16.79
N VAL A 40 -13.89 -11.29 -15.95
CA VAL A 40 -13.29 -10.27 -15.12
C VAL A 40 -12.59 -9.37 -16.11
N LYS A 41 -13.30 -8.31 -16.49
CA LYS A 41 -12.74 -7.16 -17.18
C LYS A 41 -11.43 -6.85 -16.43
N PRO A 42 -10.26 -6.83 -17.10
CA PRO A 42 -9.05 -6.40 -16.43
C PRO A 42 -9.39 -5.06 -15.80
N LEU A 43 -9.27 -4.99 -14.47
CA LEU A 43 -9.29 -3.72 -13.78
C LEU A 43 -8.22 -2.92 -14.52
N GLN A 44 -8.66 -1.95 -15.31
CA GLN A 44 -7.79 -1.10 -16.07
C GLN A 44 -6.81 -0.56 -15.05
N THR A 45 -5.57 -1.05 -15.12
CA THR A 45 -4.45 -0.47 -14.41
C THR A 45 -4.39 0.94 -14.96
N SER A 46 -5.02 1.84 -14.23
CA SER A 46 -5.13 3.24 -14.59
C SER A 46 -3.72 3.72 -14.80
N LYS A 47 -3.46 4.13 -16.05
CA LYS A 47 -2.57 5.19 -16.49
C LYS A 47 -1.69 5.72 -15.37
N THR A 48 -0.37 5.61 -15.57
CA THR A 48 0.65 6.47 -14.96
C THR A 48 -0.01 7.72 -14.40
N GLN A 49 -0.25 7.76 -13.09
CA GLN A 49 -0.85 8.93 -12.47
C GLN A 49 0.10 10.08 -12.79
N ASP A 50 -0.42 11.10 -13.47
CA ASP A 50 0.38 12.26 -13.85
C ASP A 50 1.07 12.79 -12.59
N HIS A 51 2.40 12.94 -12.62
CA HIS A 51 3.20 13.40 -11.48
C HIS A 51 2.65 14.69 -10.88
N ALA A 52 2.12 15.59 -11.72
CA ALA A 52 1.44 16.82 -11.30
C ALA A 52 0.22 16.57 -10.39
N SER A 53 -0.54 15.49 -10.63
CA SER A 53 -1.67 15.10 -9.77
C SER A 53 -1.18 14.65 -8.39
N LEU A 54 -0.04 13.98 -8.30
CA LEU A 54 0.54 13.53 -7.02
C LEU A 54 1.14 14.70 -6.22
N GLU A 55 1.79 15.64 -6.88
CA GLU A 55 2.29 16.86 -6.23
C GLU A 55 1.15 17.69 -5.63
N SER A 56 0.03 17.80 -6.34
CA SER A 56 -1.17 18.48 -5.84
C SER A 56 -1.71 17.79 -4.58
N LEU A 57 -1.69 16.46 -4.54
CA LEU A 57 -2.12 15.68 -3.39
C LEU A 57 -1.19 15.91 -2.19
N PHE A 58 0.13 15.86 -2.39
CA PHE A 58 1.09 16.14 -1.32
C PHE A 58 0.97 17.57 -0.78
N THR A 59 0.70 18.53 -1.66
CA THR A 59 0.45 19.92 -1.27
C THR A 59 -0.79 20.02 -0.37
N ARG A 60 -1.90 19.37 -0.75
CA ARG A 60 -3.13 19.30 0.07
C ARG A 60 -2.87 18.63 1.42
N ILE A 61 -2.12 17.53 1.45
CA ILE A 61 -1.78 16.82 2.70
C ILE A 61 -0.95 17.73 3.61
N LYS A 62 0.08 18.40 3.08
CA LYS A 62 0.95 19.29 3.87
C LYS A 62 0.17 20.45 4.47
N ALA A 63 -0.77 21.02 3.71
CA ALA A 63 -1.66 22.10 4.15
C ALA A 63 -2.74 21.65 5.16
N HIS A 64 -3.00 20.34 5.30
CA HIS A 64 -4.00 19.83 6.24
C HIS A 64 -3.68 20.21 7.68
N LYS A 65 -4.67 20.74 8.41
CA LYS A 65 -4.52 21.09 9.82
C LYS A 65 -4.83 19.88 10.69
N LEU A 66 -3.97 19.61 11.67
CA LEU A 66 -4.23 18.62 12.69
C LEU A 66 -5.21 19.21 13.72
N GLY A 67 -6.10 18.36 14.23
CA GLY A 67 -6.91 18.69 15.41
C GLY A 67 -6.13 18.49 16.70
N ASP A 68 -6.77 18.85 17.82
CA ASP A 68 -6.14 18.84 19.14
C ASP A 68 -6.26 17.50 19.88
N GLU A 69 -7.19 16.64 19.44
CA GLU A 69 -7.43 15.33 20.04
C GLU A 69 -6.43 14.28 19.57
N LYS A 70 -5.95 13.45 20.51
CA LYS A 70 -5.03 12.35 20.23
C LYS A 70 -5.77 11.02 20.19
N LEU A 71 -5.45 10.22 19.17
CA LEU A 71 -5.99 8.87 18.98
C LEU A 71 -4.84 7.85 18.93
N LEU A 72 -5.01 6.74 19.64
CA LEU A 72 -4.10 5.59 19.54
C LEU A 72 -4.68 4.57 18.57
N ILE A 73 -4.04 4.41 17.41
CA ILE A 73 -4.50 3.54 16.33
C ILE A 73 -3.48 2.44 16.05
N ARG A 74 -3.99 1.24 15.72
CA ARG A 74 -3.17 0.12 15.26
C ARG A 74 -3.23 0.05 13.74
N LEU A 75 -2.07 -0.03 13.10
CA LEU A 75 -1.93 -0.13 11.65
C LEU A 75 -1.14 -1.39 11.27
N GLN A 76 -1.35 -1.87 10.05
CA GLN A 76 -0.60 -2.99 9.51
C GLN A 76 0.90 -2.64 9.37
N PRO A 77 1.84 -3.57 9.62
CA PRO A 77 3.28 -3.28 9.58
C PRO A 77 3.75 -2.67 8.24
N ASN A 78 3.20 -3.13 7.12
CA ASN A 78 3.55 -2.62 5.80
C ASN A 78 3.10 -1.16 5.61
N THR A 79 1.91 -0.81 6.14
CA THR A 79 1.42 0.58 6.14
C THR A 79 2.32 1.48 6.98
N ILE A 80 2.77 1.02 8.14
CA ILE A 80 3.70 1.78 9.01
C ILE A 80 5.04 2.04 8.28
N LYS A 81 5.58 1.04 7.56
CA LYS A 81 6.81 1.21 6.78
C LYS A 81 6.65 2.31 5.71
N LEU A 82 5.54 2.28 4.97
CA LEU A 82 5.26 3.30 3.95
C LEU A 82 5.10 4.70 4.57
N LEU A 83 4.38 4.82 5.68
CA LEU A 83 4.22 6.09 6.39
C LEU A 83 5.55 6.65 6.90
N LYS A 84 6.46 5.78 7.35
CA LYS A 84 7.82 6.18 7.75
C LYS A 84 8.64 6.69 6.56
N GLN A 85 8.59 6.02 5.42
CA GLN A 85 9.24 6.48 4.18
C GLN A 85 8.67 7.83 3.74
N LEU A 86 7.34 7.98 3.75
CA LEU A 86 6.68 9.25 3.43
C LEU A 86 7.14 10.39 4.35
N LYS A 87 7.32 10.11 5.64
CA LYS A 87 7.82 11.08 6.60
C LYS A 87 9.26 11.53 6.31
N ILE A 88 10.13 10.59 5.95
CA ILE A 88 11.55 10.86 5.68
C ILE A 88 11.70 11.56 4.31
N ASP A 89 11.12 11.00 3.26
CA ASP A 89 11.39 11.39 1.88
C ASP A 89 10.58 12.63 1.45
N GLN A 90 9.38 12.82 2.02
CA GLN A 90 8.46 13.89 1.61
C GLN A 90 8.20 14.93 2.71
N SER A 91 8.80 14.75 3.90
CA SER A 91 8.60 15.61 5.08
C SER A 91 7.11 15.73 5.48
N ILE A 92 6.33 14.67 5.29
CA ILE A 92 4.92 14.61 5.68
C ILE A 92 4.80 13.84 6.99
N ASP A 93 4.29 14.49 8.04
CA ASP A 93 4.08 13.80 9.30
C ASP A 93 3.03 12.68 9.18
N MET A 94 3.29 11.54 9.83
CA MET A 94 2.44 10.35 9.77
C MET A 94 1.02 10.65 10.27
N ASN A 95 0.88 11.38 11.38
CA ASN A 95 -0.43 11.71 11.94
C ASN A 95 -1.19 12.66 11.03
N LYS A 96 -0.48 13.59 10.38
CA LYS A 96 -1.08 14.50 9.39
C LYS A 96 -1.62 13.74 8.18
N PHE A 97 -0.85 12.79 7.64
CA PHE A 97 -1.32 11.94 6.55
C PHE A 97 -2.57 11.15 6.94
N ILE A 98 -2.54 10.51 8.11
CA ILE A 98 -3.67 9.68 8.58
C ILE A 98 -4.92 10.54 8.81
N SER A 99 -4.78 11.70 9.45
CA SER A 99 -5.86 12.64 9.68
C SER A 99 -6.46 13.15 8.36
N PHE A 100 -5.60 13.51 7.39
CA PHE A 100 -6.05 13.92 6.07
C PHE A 100 -6.80 12.80 5.34
N ALA A 101 -6.24 11.59 5.31
CA ALA A 101 -6.83 10.46 4.61
C ALA A 101 -8.20 10.09 5.18
N LEU A 102 -8.34 10.08 6.51
CA LEU A 102 -9.63 9.85 7.16
C LEU A 102 -10.65 10.95 6.84
N HIS A 103 -10.22 12.22 6.90
CA HIS A 103 -11.08 13.35 6.59
C HIS A 103 -11.55 13.34 5.13
N ASP A 104 -10.63 13.12 4.18
CA ASP A 104 -10.93 13.07 2.74
C ASP A 104 -11.84 11.87 2.43
N PHE A 105 -11.60 10.71 3.05
CA PHE A 105 -12.47 9.54 2.93
C PHE A 105 -13.89 9.81 3.42
N LEU A 106 -14.05 10.39 4.61
CA LEU A 106 -15.39 10.72 5.15
C LEU A 106 -16.09 11.78 4.31
N LYS A 107 -15.37 12.81 3.85
CA LYS A 107 -15.91 13.85 2.97
C LYS A 107 -16.40 13.28 1.63
N GLY A 108 -15.68 12.31 1.07
CA GLY A 108 -16.08 11.59 -0.15
C GLY A 108 -17.25 10.63 0.05
N ASN A 109 -17.60 10.28 1.29
CA ASN A 109 -18.63 9.30 1.62
C ASN A 109 -19.65 9.86 2.63
N PRO A 110 -20.45 10.90 2.27
CA PRO A 110 -21.40 11.50 3.20
C PRO A 110 -22.47 10.53 3.71
N ALA A 111 -22.85 9.53 2.90
CA ALA A 111 -23.81 8.49 3.31
C ALA A 111 -23.30 7.66 4.50
N LEU A 112 -21.98 7.42 4.59
CA LEU A 112 -21.38 6.73 5.74
C LEU A 112 -21.54 7.57 7.01
N ILE A 113 -21.34 8.89 6.91
CA ILE A 113 -21.52 9.81 8.05
C ILE A 113 -22.98 9.76 8.54
N THR A 114 -23.94 9.82 7.62
CA THR A 114 -25.37 9.71 7.95
C THR A 114 -25.67 8.38 8.65
N TYR A 115 -25.22 7.26 8.07
CA TYR A 115 -25.44 5.94 8.64
C TYR A 115 -24.86 5.80 10.07
N ILE A 116 -23.64 6.29 10.30
CA ILE A 116 -23.04 6.28 11.64
C ILE A 116 -23.90 7.08 12.62
N LYS A 117 -24.34 8.29 12.24
CA LYS A 117 -25.19 9.14 13.10
C LYS A 117 -26.53 8.48 13.42
N ASP A 118 -27.18 7.90 12.42
CA ASP A 118 -28.47 7.25 12.58
C ASP A 118 -28.36 6.00 13.46
N SER A 119 -27.27 5.23 13.32
CA SER A 119 -27.01 4.07 14.18
C SER A 119 -26.85 4.47 15.65
N LEU A 120 -26.21 5.60 15.94
CA LEU A 120 -26.05 6.09 17.32
C LEU A 120 -27.38 6.53 17.94
N ASN A 121 -28.28 7.12 17.15
CA ASN A 121 -29.63 7.49 17.61
C ASN A 121 -30.53 6.28 17.88
N GLN A 122 -30.20 5.11 17.33
CA GLN A 122 -30.92 3.85 17.57
C GLN A 122 -30.44 3.09 18.82
N PHE A 123 -29.34 3.51 19.45
CA PHE A 123 -28.80 2.87 20.67
C PHE A 123 -29.43 3.39 21.98
N ASP A 124 -30.39 4.32 21.94
CA ASP A 124 -31.29 4.62 23.07
C ASP A 124 -32.45 3.61 23.06
N LEU A 125 -32.24 2.40 23.61
CA LEU A 125 -33.33 1.46 23.97
C LEU A 125 -33.00 0.68 25.25
#